data_AF-A0A966PYQ9-F1
#
_entry.id   AF-A0A966PYQ9-F1
#
_cell.length_a   1.000
_cell.length_b   1.000
_cell.length_c   1.000
_cell.angle_alpha   90.00
_cell.angle_beta   90.00
_cell.angle_gamma   90.00
#
_symmetry.space_group_name_H-M   'P 1'
#
loop_
_entity.id
_entity.type
_entity.pdbx_description
1 polymer ?
#
loop_
_entity_poly.entity_id
_entity_poly.type
_entity_poly.pdbx_seq_one_letter_code
_entity_poly.pdbx_strand_id
1 'polypeptide(L)'
;MQNQNKIGLLKYHVVVEWLPTCRNRSPRTLQHRPDLVHKMNEYVKKIISICESYKNPIQVDQSYNMLGVRTWWLEGSDLYHFLMTQEQNKLNVIPEIGVLNQLTGKLVMFKFSVDKNGITLY
;
A
#
# COMPACT_ATOMS: atom_id res chain seq x y z
N MET A 1 -6.41 0.68 26.32
CA MET A 1 -5.26 1.42 25.77
C MET A 1 -4.20 0.47 25.16
N GLN A 2 -4.57 -0.43 24.23
CA GLN A 2 -3.62 -1.44 23.68
C GLN A 2 -3.26 -1.26 22.19
N ASN A 3 -3.87 -0.30 21.48
CA ASN A 3 -3.68 -0.14 20.03
C ASN A 3 -2.62 0.88 19.59
N GLN A 4 -2.06 1.69 20.49
CA GLN A 4 -1.10 2.75 20.08
C GLN A 4 0.35 2.27 19.97
N ASN A 5 0.75 1.17 20.63
CA ASN A 5 2.13 0.68 20.61
C ASN A 5 2.53 -0.09 19.34
N LYS A 6 1.58 -0.54 18.50
CA LYS A 6 1.89 -1.32 17.29
C LYS A 6 2.27 -0.45 16.09
N ILE A 7 1.85 0.81 16.06
CA ILE A 7 2.12 1.73 14.94
C ILE A 7 3.61 2.11 14.88
N GLY A 8 4.28 2.19 16.04
CA GLY A 8 5.73 2.46 16.11
C GLY A 8 6.62 1.33 15.59
N LEU A 9 6.05 0.15 15.30
CA LEU A 9 6.81 -1.00 14.81
C LEU A 9 6.82 -1.13 13.28
N LEU A 10 5.97 -0.40 12.55
CA LEU A 10 5.88 -0.49 11.09
C LEU A 10 7.19 0.01 10.45
N LYS A 11 7.71 -0.75 9.47
CA LYS A 11 9.03 -0.53 8.88
C LYS A 11 8.96 -0.26 7.38
N TYR A 12 8.12 -0.98 6.66
CA TYR A 12 8.10 -0.93 5.20
C TYR A 12 6.85 -0.24 4.70
N HIS A 13 6.98 0.53 3.63
CA HIS A 13 5.91 1.30 3.02
C HIS A 13 5.85 1.01 1.52
N VAL A 14 4.66 0.71 1.00
CA VAL A 14 4.42 0.69 -0.45
C VAL A 14 3.08 1.36 -0.77
N VAL A 15 2.92 1.74 -2.03
CA VAL A 15 1.69 2.34 -2.56
C VAL A 15 1.06 1.40 -3.58
N VAL A 16 -0.17 0.99 -3.32
CA VAL A 16 -0.99 0.27 -4.30
C VAL A 16 -1.68 1.33 -5.17
N GLU A 17 -1.34 1.39 -6.45
CA GLU A 17 -1.90 2.37 -7.37
C GLU A 17 -3.41 2.25 -7.47
N TRP A 18 -4.07 3.38 -7.67
CA TRP A 18 -5.49 3.36 -8.04
C TRP A 18 -5.72 2.55 -9.31
N LEU A 19 -6.92 1.98 -9.43
CA LEU A 19 -7.41 1.44 -10.70
C LEU A 19 -7.25 2.49 -11.82
N PRO A 20 -6.90 2.10 -13.06
CA PRO A 20 -6.68 3.05 -14.16
C PRO A 20 -7.79 4.09 -14.33
N THR A 21 -9.05 3.71 -14.12
CA THR A 21 -10.21 4.61 -14.21
C THR A 21 -10.26 5.70 -13.13
N CYS A 22 -9.57 5.49 -12.01
CA CYS A 22 -9.57 6.34 -10.83
C CYS A 22 -8.28 7.15 -10.64
N ARG A 23 -7.24 6.92 -11.46
CA ARG A 23 -5.95 7.62 -11.38
C ARG A 23 -6.06 9.11 -11.74
N ASN A 24 -5.15 9.91 -11.17
CA ASN A 24 -4.94 11.32 -11.52
C ASN A 24 -6.20 12.20 -11.42
N ARG A 25 -7.05 11.96 -10.42
CA ARG A 25 -8.28 12.74 -10.19
C ARG A 25 -8.12 13.60 -8.97
N SER A 26 -8.14 14.92 -9.11
CA SER A 26 -8.12 15.83 -7.95
C SER A 26 -9.34 15.64 -7.04
N PRO A 27 -9.26 16.00 -5.75
CA PRO A 27 -10.41 15.96 -4.84
C PRO A 27 -11.65 16.67 -5.40
N ARG A 28 -11.45 17.83 -6.06
CA ARG A 28 -12.52 18.58 -6.74
C ARG A 28 -13.20 17.75 -7.84
N THR A 29 -12.43 16.97 -8.61
CA THR A 29 -12.99 16.10 -9.65
C THR A 29 -13.83 14.98 -9.03
N LEU A 30 -13.37 14.41 -7.91
CA LEU A 30 -14.05 13.32 -7.20
C LEU A 30 -15.37 13.77 -6.57
N GLN A 31 -15.47 15.02 -6.11
CA GLN A 31 -16.72 15.59 -5.61
C GLN A 31 -17.85 15.56 -6.64
N HIS A 32 -17.52 15.68 -7.93
CA HIS A 32 -18.49 15.62 -9.03
C HIS A 32 -18.64 14.23 -9.64
N ARG A 33 -17.96 13.21 -9.11
CA ARG A 33 -17.92 11.84 -9.64
C ARG A 33 -18.12 10.81 -8.53
N PRO A 34 -19.32 10.76 -7.91
CA PRO A 34 -19.62 9.83 -6.83
C PRO A 34 -19.49 8.36 -7.25
N ASP A 35 -19.69 8.06 -8.54
CA ASP A 35 -19.45 6.75 -9.13
C ASP A 35 -17.99 6.29 -9.00
N LEU A 36 -17.04 7.21 -9.20
CA LEU A 36 -15.61 6.91 -9.04
C LEU A 36 -15.25 6.77 -7.57
N VAL A 37 -15.78 7.64 -6.70
CA VAL A 37 -15.57 7.55 -5.25
C VAL A 37 -16.04 6.20 -4.72
N HIS A 38 -17.22 5.74 -5.15
CA HIS A 38 -17.71 4.41 -4.79
C HIS A 38 -16.75 3.30 -5.24
N LYS A 39 -16.28 3.32 -6.49
CA LYS A 39 -15.28 2.35 -6.99
C LYS A 39 -13.97 2.40 -6.20
N MET A 40 -13.50 3.58 -5.84
CA MET A 40 -12.30 3.75 -5.02
C MET A 40 -12.49 3.15 -3.63
N ASN A 41 -13.63 3.38 -2.99
CA ASN A 41 -13.94 2.82 -1.68
C ASN A 41 -14.02 1.29 -1.72
N GLU A 42 -14.65 0.70 -2.74
CA GLU A 42 -14.67 -0.75 -2.94
C GLU A 42 -13.26 -1.31 -3.17
N TYR A 43 -12.42 -0.59 -3.90
CA TYR A 43 -11.03 -0.97 -4.11
C TYR A 43 -10.20 -0.92 -2.81
N VAL A 44 -10.38 0.11 -1.98
CA VAL A 44 -9.77 0.20 -0.64
C VAL A 44 -10.22 -0.96 0.24
N LYS A 45 -11.52 -1.29 0.29
CA LYS A 45 -12.03 -2.43 1.05
C LYS A 45 -11.39 -3.75 0.60
N LYS A 46 -11.23 -3.95 -0.71
CA LYS A 46 -10.53 -5.13 -1.24
C LYS A 46 -9.08 -5.18 -0.75
N ILE A 47 -8.35 -4.07 -0.79
CA ILE A 47 -6.96 -4.01 -0.30
C ILE A 47 -6.89 -4.32 1.19
N ILE A 48 -7.80 -3.74 2.00
CA ILE A 48 -7.89 -4.02 3.43
C ILE A 48 -8.13 -5.51 3.66
N SER A 49 -9.08 -6.12 2.97
CA SER A 49 -9.37 -7.56 3.10
C SER A 49 -8.17 -8.45 2.74
N ILE A 50 -7.39 -8.08 1.72
CA ILE A 50 -6.14 -8.78 1.37
C ILE A 50 -5.12 -8.64 2.51
N CYS A 51 -4.92 -7.42 3.01
CA CYS A 51 -4.01 -7.16 4.13
C CYS A 51 -4.42 -7.90 5.42
N GLU A 52 -5.72 -8.03 5.69
CA GLU A 52 -6.24 -8.77 6.86
C GLU A 52 -5.96 -10.28 6.80
N SER A 53 -5.63 -10.83 5.63
CA SER A 53 -5.23 -12.25 5.51
C SER A 53 -3.84 -12.55 6.07
N TYR A 54 -3.02 -11.51 6.28
CA TYR A 54 -1.67 -11.66 6.83
C TYR A 54 -1.71 -11.73 8.36
N LYS A 55 -0.75 -12.47 8.92
CA LYS A 55 -0.69 -12.68 10.38
C LYS A 55 -0.28 -11.43 11.15
N ASN A 56 0.60 -10.60 10.56
CA ASN A 56 1.12 -9.41 11.23
C ASN A 56 0.28 -8.17 10.92
N PRO A 57 0.29 -7.16 11.82
CA PRO A 57 -0.40 -5.92 11.58
C PRO A 57 0.10 -5.23 10.30
N ILE A 58 -0.83 -4.95 9.40
CA ILE A 58 -0.63 -4.10 8.23
C ILE A 58 -1.56 -2.91 8.38
N GLN A 59 -1.00 -1.71 8.31
CA GLN A 59 -1.78 -0.49 8.34
C GLN A 59 -2.05 -0.05 6.91
N VAL A 60 -3.34 0.06 6.57
CA VAL A 60 -3.80 0.66 5.32
C VAL A 60 -4.21 2.09 5.62
N ASP A 61 -3.53 3.05 4.99
CA ASP A 61 -3.87 4.46 5.10
C ASP A 61 -5.11 4.75 4.27
N GLN A 62 -6.18 5.15 4.96
CA GLN A 62 -7.46 5.51 4.33
C GLN A 62 -7.51 6.99 3.94
N SER A 63 -6.47 7.78 4.25
CA SER A 63 -6.38 9.15 3.78
C SER A 63 -6.24 9.20 2.27
N TYR A 64 -6.89 10.19 1.66
CA TYR A 64 -6.83 10.33 0.21
C TYR A 64 -5.41 10.69 -0.24
N ASN A 65 -4.86 9.91 -1.17
CA ASN A 65 -3.62 10.17 -1.87
C ASN A 65 -3.86 10.02 -3.39
N MET A 66 -3.27 10.91 -4.19
CA MET A 66 -3.51 10.95 -5.64
C MET A 66 -2.96 9.74 -6.40
N LEU A 67 -1.89 9.12 -5.90
CA LEU A 67 -1.21 7.99 -6.53
C LEU A 67 -1.92 6.67 -6.23
N GLY A 68 -2.37 6.48 -4.99
CA GLY A 68 -2.93 5.21 -4.58
C GLY A 68 -3.20 5.08 -3.09
N VAL A 69 -3.42 3.84 -2.67
CA VAL A 69 -3.61 3.47 -1.27
C VAL A 69 -2.26 3.17 -0.65
N ARG A 70 -1.89 3.91 0.40
CA ARG A 70 -0.63 3.66 1.12
C ARG A 70 -0.82 2.51 2.10
N THR A 71 0.18 1.64 2.15
CA THR A 71 0.22 0.52 3.09
C THR A 71 1.54 0.55 3.86
N TRP A 72 1.48 0.10 5.10
CA TRP A 72 2.61 0.03 6.01
C TRP A 72 2.68 -1.36 6.65
N TRP A 73 3.88 -1.92 6.64
CA TRP A 73 4.14 -3.32 6.95
C TRP A 73 5.18 -3.41 8.05
N LEU A 74 4.95 -4.34 8.98
CA LEU A 74 5.90 -4.66 10.04
C LEU A 74 7.04 -5.55 9.52
N GLU A 75 6.66 -6.65 8.85
CA GLU A 75 7.58 -7.72 8.44
C GLU A 75 7.87 -7.68 6.94
N GLY A 76 9.15 -7.88 6.60
CA GLY A 76 9.59 -7.89 5.20
C GLY A 76 9.10 -9.12 4.44
N SER A 77 8.91 -10.27 5.12
CA SER A 77 8.38 -11.50 4.52
C SER A 77 6.93 -11.34 4.06
N ASP A 78 6.11 -10.62 4.82
CA ASP A 78 4.71 -10.38 4.48
C ASP A 78 4.62 -9.42 3.30
N LEU A 79 5.43 -8.35 3.30
CA LEU A 79 5.53 -7.45 2.15
C LEU A 79 6.03 -8.20 0.90
N TYR A 80 7.05 -9.05 1.05
CA TYR A 80 7.56 -9.87 -0.06
C TYR A 80 6.45 -10.73 -0.66
N HIS A 81 5.71 -11.48 0.18
CA HIS A 81 4.60 -12.31 -0.28
C HIS A 81 3.49 -11.49 -0.95
N PHE A 82 3.17 -10.32 -0.40
CA PHE A 82 2.20 -9.40 -1.00
C PHE A 82 2.63 -8.94 -2.40
N LEU A 83 3.89 -8.52 -2.55
CA LEU A 83 4.43 -8.07 -3.84
C LEU A 83 4.49 -9.21 -4.87
N MET A 84 4.83 -10.42 -4.45
CA MET A 84 4.84 -11.61 -5.32
C MET A 84 3.42 -12.04 -5.76
N THR A 85 2.38 -11.69 -5.01
CA THR A 85 0.98 -12.08 -5.30
C THR A 85 0.15 -10.92 -5.87
N GLN A 86 0.76 -9.77 -6.15
CA GLN A 86 0.03 -8.56 -6.57
C GLN A 86 -0.78 -8.78 -7.87
N GLU A 87 -0.21 -9.49 -8.86
CA GLU A 87 -0.87 -9.77 -10.14
C GLU A 87 -2.10 -10.67 -9.97
N GLN A 88 -1.97 -11.72 -9.16
CA GLN A 88 -3.07 -12.63 -8.83
C GLN A 88 -4.22 -11.89 -8.15
N ASN A 89 -3.86 -10.94 -7.28
CA ASN A 89 -4.79 -10.06 -6.59
C ASN A 89 -5.30 -8.91 -7.46
N LYS A 90 -4.87 -8.77 -8.72
CA LYS A 90 -5.20 -7.66 -9.62
C LYS A 90 -4.89 -6.30 -8.98
N LEU A 91 -3.73 -6.22 -8.33
CA LEU A 91 -3.17 -5.00 -7.76
C LEU A 91 -1.98 -4.57 -8.61
N ASN A 92 -1.76 -3.26 -8.70
CA ASN A 92 -0.53 -2.71 -9.25
C ASN A 92 0.17 -1.93 -8.15
N VAL A 93 1.35 -2.38 -7.73
CA VAL A 93 2.13 -1.67 -6.71
C VAL A 93 3.14 -0.77 -7.41
N ILE A 94 3.24 0.49 -6.97
CA ILE A 94 4.28 1.39 -7.45
C ILE A 94 5.64 0.73 -7.14
N PRO A 95 6.58 0.65 -8.10
CA PRO A 95 7.86 -0.06 -7.94
C PRO A 95 8.86 0.69 -7.03
N GLU A 96 8.38 1.17 -5.89
CA GLU A 96 9.13 1.85 -4.85
C GLU A 96 8.74 1.31 -3.46
N ILE A 97 9.73 0.96 -2.65
CA ILE A 97 9.57 0.56 -1.25
C ILE A 97 10.23 1.62 -0.38
N GLY A 98 9.44 2.19 0.53
CA GLY A 98 9.96 3.00 1.62
C GLY A 98 10.36 2.13 2.80
N VAL A 99 11.54 2.38 3.38
CA VAL A 99 12.02 1.73 4.61
C VAL A 99 12.21 2.82 5.67
N LEU A 100 11.43 2.74 6.73
CA LEU A 100 11.52 3.63 7.87
C LEU A 100 12.66 3.20 8.79
N ASN A 101 13.67 4.06 8.91
CA ASN A 101 14.69 3.90 9.93
C ASN A 101 14.09 4.28 11.29
N GLN A 102 13.82 3.28 12.13
CA GLN A 102 13.16 3.47 13.42
C GLN A 102 13.98 4.29 14.43
N LEU A 103 15.31 4.36 14.27
CA LEU A 103 16.18 5.17 15.14
C LEU A 103 16.14 6.65 14.80
N THR A 104 16.03 6.97 13.50
CA THR A 104 16.13 8.37 13.01
C THR A 104 14.78 8.94 12.55
N GLY A 105 13.75 8.11 12.40
CA GLY A 105 12.46 8.46 11.82
C GLY A 105 12.52 8.77 10.32
N LYS A 106 13.67 8.59 9.66
CA LYS A 106 13.84 8.88 8.23
C LYS A 106 13.31 7.74 7.37
N LEU A 107 12.53 8.09 6.35
CA LEU A 107 12.08 7.17 5.31
C LEU A 107 13.07 7.18 4.14
N VAL A 108 13.62 6.03 3.80
CA VAL A 108 14.51 5.85 2.64
C VAL A 108 13.74 5.08 1.56
N MET A 109 13.75 5.56 0.34
CA MET A 109 13.04 4.94 -0.79
C MET A 109 14.01 4.12 -1.64
N PHE A 110 13.59 2.92 -2.03
CA PHE A 110 14.31 2.02 -2.93
C PHE A 110 13.41 1.65 -4.09
N LYS A 111 13.97 1.56 -5.30
CA LYS A 111 13.20 1.04 -6.43
C LYS A 111 13.27 -0.47 -6.41
N PHE A 112 12.24 -1.10 -6.97
CA PHE A 112 12.24 -2.55 -7.11
C PHE A 112 11.67 -3.01 -8.45
N SER A 113 11.97 -4.24 -8.80
CA SER A 113 11.29 -4.99 -9.85
C SER A 113 10.90 -6.36 -9.32
N VAL A 114 9.73 -6.85 -9.76
CA VAL A 114 9.27 -8.20 -9.44
C VAL A 114 9.37 -9.04 -10.71
N ASP A 115 9.95 -10.22 -10.59
CA ASP A 115 9.92 -11.24 -11.62
C ASP A 115 9.58 -12.61 -11.01
N LYS A 116 9.60 -13.66 -11.84
CA LYS A 116 9.32 -15.03 -11.41
C LYS A 116 10.31 -15.59 -10.37
N ASN A 117 11.50 -15.00 -10.26
CA ASN A 117 12.57 -15.45 -9.36
C ASN A 117 12.54 -14.69 -8.03
N GLY A 118 11.89 -13.53 -7.97
CA GLY A 118 11.68 -12.77 -6.75
C GLY A 118 11.64 -11.26 -6.96
N ILE A 119 12.19 -10.54 -5.98
CA ILE A 119 12.21 -9.07 -5.95
C ILE A 119 13.66 -8.61 -5.96
N THR A 120 14.00 -7.72 -6.91
CA THR A 120 15.31 -7.07 -7.00
C THR A 120 15.18 -5.61 -6.58
N LEU A 121 16.04 -5.15 -5.67
CA LEU A 121 16.13 -3.75 -5.25
C LEU A 121 17.29 -3.05 -5.97
N TYR A 122 17.11 -1.79 -6.37
CA TYR A 122 18.14 -0.98 -7.04
C TYR A 122 17.97 0.52 -6.78
#